data_AF-A0A355BF28-F1
#
_entry.id   AF-A0A355BF28-F1
#
_cell.length_a   1.000
_cell.length_b   1.000
_cell.length_c   1.000
_cell.angle_alpha   90.00
_cell.angle_beta   90.00
_cell.angle_gamma   90.00
#
_symmetry.space_group_name_H-M   'P 1'
#
loop_
_entity.id
_entity.type
_entity.pdbx_description
1 polymer ?
#
loop_
_entity_poly.entity_id
_entity_poly.type
_entity_poly.pdbx_seq_one_letter_code
_entity_poly.pdbx_strand_id
1 'polypeptide(L)'
;MKNKKAIIILTIIILIVGGVIWFGYNFAPGSYPYAETYELNYSEEQVKTAINKFKQEHSEYIVPKVTINNQGSWDLPDGPSEEPPHWYYVVYFYYKNENKIIFTSTHPSGKNKTTLAFVSINDGLNLGSWKDINKDFSRSENKEEKKKFEERILNKIKEKL
;
A
#
# COMPACT_ATOMS: atom_id res chain seq x y z
N MET A 1 -2.73 35.13 41.31
CA MET A 1 -1.52 34.97 40.46
C MET A 1 -1.02 33.53 40.31
N LYS A 2 -1.09 32.65 41.33
CA LYS A 2 -0.64 31.23 41.24
C LYS A 2 -1.33 30.42 40.12
N ASN A 3 -2.64 30.60 39.93
CA ASN A 3 -3.41 29.84 38.94
C ASN A 3 -3.04 30.20 37.49
N LYS A 4 -2.63 31.45 37.21
CA LYS A 4 -2.22 31.86 35.86
C LYS A 4 -0.91 31.19 35.42
N LYS A 5 0.07 31.06 36.33
CA LYS A 5 1.32 30.34 36.06
C LYS A 5 1.09 28.84 35.86
N ALA A 6 0.22 28.23 36.65
CA ALA A 6 -0.15 26.83 36.50
C ALA A 6 -0.86 26.56 35.17
N ILE A 7 -1.78 27.44 34.74
CA ILE A 7 -2.44 27.34 33.42
C ILE A 7 -1.42 27.44 32.29
N ILE A 8 -0.49 28.41 32.34
CA ILE A 8 0.56 28.56 31.32
C ILE A 8 1.44 27.31 31.22
N ILE A 9 1.87 26.75 32.36
CA ILE A 9 2.66 25.53 32.40
C ILE A 9 1.88 24.36 31.80
N LEU A 10 0.61 24.20 32.16
CA LEU A 10 -0.24 23.15 31.62
C LEU A 10 -0.42 23.28 30.10
N THR A 11 -0.62 24.49 29.59
CA THR A 11 -0.71 24.76 28.14
C THR A 11 0.59 24.41 27.42
N ILE A 12 1.74 24.78 27.98
CA ILE A 12 3.06 24.42 27.41
C ILE A 12 3.24 22.90 27.36
N ILE A 13 2.87 22.18 28.43
CA ILE A 13 2.94 20.72 28.46
C ILE A 13 2.06 20.10 27.37
N ILE A 14 0.82 20.57 27.22
CA ILE A 14 -0.09 20.08 26.18
C ILE A 14 0.50 20.32 24.78
N LEU A 15 1.08 21.49 24.53
CA LEU A 15 1.72 21.81 23.25
C LEU A 15 2.95 20.93 22.99
N ILE A 16 3.79 20.68 23.99
CA ILE A 16 4.95 19.80 23.86
C ILE A 16 4.51 18.36 23.58
N VAL A 17 3.54 17.82 24.34
CA VAL A 17 3.03 16.46 24.15
C VAL A 17 2.36 16.33 22.77
N GLY A 18 1.52 17.30 22.39
CA GLY A 18 0.92 17.33 21.05
C GLY A 18 1.97 17.40 19.94
N GLY A 19 3.02 18.20 20.14
CA GLY A 19 4.15 18.31 19.22
C GLY A 19 4.93 17.01 19.07
N VAL A 20 5.22 16.29 20.16
CA VAL A 20 5.92 15.01 20.14
C VAL A 20 5.09 13.92 19.46
N ILE A 21 3.78 13.86 19.73
CA ILE A 21 2.87 12.91 19.07
C ILE A 21 2.84 13.20 17.57
N TRP A 22 2.64 14.46 17.18
CA TRP A 22 2.65 14.87 15.79
C TRP A 22 3.99 14.54 15.11
N PHE A 23 5.12 14.79 15.78
CA PHE A 23 6.45 14.49 15.27
C PHE A 23 6.64 12.99 15.03
N GLY A 24 6.26 12.14 15.98
CA GLY A 24 6.35 10.68 15.84
C GLY A 24 5.55 10.14 14.66
N TYR A 25 4.31 10.61 14.47
CA TYR A 25 3.46 10.21 13.35
C TYR A 25 4.00 10.65 11.98
N ASN A 26 4.76 11.73 11.89
CA ASN A 26 5.25 12.26 10.61
C ASN A 26 6.68 11.80 10.26
N PHE A 27 7.54 11.49 11.25
CA PHE A 27 8.95 11.17 11.02
C PHE A 27 9.29 9.68 10.95
N ALA A 28 8.44 8.78 11.47
CA ALA A 28 8.68 7.33 11.40
C ALA A 28 7.41 6.52 11.02
N PRO A 29 6.71 6.85 9.92
CA PRO A 29 5.40 6.28 9.67
C PRO A 29 5.45 4.87 9.02
N GLY A 30 6.65 4.32 8.79
CA GLY A 30 6.88 3.04 8.11
C GLY A 30 7.09 3.19 6.60
N SER A 31 7.30 2.06 5.88
CA SER A 31 7.60 2.06 4.44
C SER A 31 6.41 2.49 3.55
N TYR A 32 5.18 2.15 3.96
CA TYR A 32 3.95 2.46 3.21
C TYR A 32 2.89 3.11 4.11
N PRO A 33 3.14 4.32 4.63
CA PRO A 33 2.35 4.90 5.72
C PRO A 33 0.92 5.29 5.34
N TYR A 34 0.66 5.43 4.05
CA TYR A 34 -0.65 5.80 3.52
C TYR A 34 -1.38 4.61 2.88
N ALA A 35 -0.78 3.42 2.83
CA ALA A 35 -1.39 2.26 2.19
C ALA A 35 -2.75 1.90 2.82
N GLU A 36 -3.70 1.49 1.98
CA GLU A 36 -4.92 0.87 2.46
C GLU A 36 -4.61 -0.59 2.82
N THR A 37 -4.90 -1.00 4.05
CA THR A 37 -4.53 -2.32 4.56
C THR A 37 -5.74 -3.22 4.75
N TYR A 38 -5.60 -4.48 4.38
CA TYR A 38 -6.63 -5.51 4.53
C TYR A 38 -6.02 -6.70 5.29
N GLU A 39 -6.58 -7.01 6.46
CA GLU A 39 -6.18 -8.20 7.22
C GLU A 39 -6.86 -9.46 6.67
N LEU A 40 -6.05 -10.48 6.39
CA LEU A 40 -6.48 -11.80 5.94
C LEU A 40 -6.10 -12.83 7.02
N ASN A 41 -7.06 -13.64 7.45
CA ASN A 41 -6.85 -14.70 8.47
C ASN A 41 -6.23 -15.98 7.86
N TYR A 42 -5.19 -15.80 7.07
CA TYR A 42 -4.47 -16.86 6.36
C TYR A 42 -2.96 -16.59 6.46
N SER A 43 -2.16 -17.64 6.31
CA SER A 43 -0.70 -17.50 6.24
C SER A 43 -0.28 -16.79 4.95
N GLU A 44 0.89 -16.15 4.97
CA GLU A 44 1.39 -15.40 3.81
C GLU A 44 1.58 -16.29 2.58
N GLU A 45 2.02 -17.54 2.77
CA GLU A 45 2.15 -18.51 1.68
C GLU A 45 0.81 -18.87 1.04
N GLN A 46 -0.27 -18.96 1.81
CA GLN A 46 -1.62 -19.15 1.26
C GLN A 46 -2.06 -17.93 0.44
N VAL A 47 -1.81 -16.72 0.95
CA VAL A 47 -2.11 -15.47 0.24
C VAL A 47 -1.33 -15.35 -1.07
N LYS A 48 -0.02 -15.62 -1.05
CA LYS A 48 0.82 -15.65 -2.26
C LYS A 48 0.34 -16.70 -3.26
N THR A 49 -0.05 -17.89 -2.77
CA THR A 49 -0.60 -18.95 -3.62
C THR A 49 -1.92 -18.52 -4.26
N ALA A 50 -2.81 -17.88 -3.51
CA ALA A 50 -4.09 -17.37 -4.02
C ALA A 50 -3.89 -16.25 -5.06
N ILE A 51 -2.94 -15.33 -4.83
CA ILE A 51 -2.52 -14.30 -5.79
C ILE A 51 -2.01 -14.92 -7.09
N ASN A 52 -1.14 -15.94 -7.00
CA ASN A 52 -0.59 -16.62 -8.16
C ASN A 52 -1.68 -17.32 -8.97
N LYS A 53 -2.60 -18.05 -8.30
CA LYS A 53 -3.76 -18.66 -8.96
C LYS A 53 -4.64 -17.61 -9.64
N PHE A 54 -4.88 -16.48 -8.98
CA PHE A 54 -5.62 -15.37 -9.58
C PHE A 54 -4.99 -14.87 -10.86
N LYS A 55 -3.68 -14.60 -10.87
CA LYS A 55 -2.98 -14.14 -12.08
C LYS A 55 -2.90 -15.20 -13.18
N GLN A 56 -2.87 -16.48 -12.84
CA GLN A 56 -2.93 -17.59 -13.80
C GLN A 56 -4.28 -17.65 -14.52
N GLU A 57 -5.38 -17.45 -13.80
CA GLU A 57 -6.73 -17.45 -14.37
C GLU A 57 -7.08 -16.12 -15.06
N HIS A 58 -6.47 -15.03 -14.62
CA HIS A 58 -6.73 -13.66 -15.11
C HIS A 58 -5.43 -12.99 -15.58
N SER A 59 -4.88 -13.49 -16.68
CA SER A 59 -3.62 -13.01 -17.26
C SER A 59 -3.63 -11.52 -17.62
N GLU A 60 -4.80 -10.91 -17.78
CA GLU A 60 -4.97 -9.48 -18.03
C GLU A 60 -4.48 -8.58 -16.89
N TYR A 61 -4.34 -9.14 -15.67
CA TYR A 61 -3.76 -8.45 -14.52
C TYR A 61 -2.24 -8.60 -14.41
N ILE A 62 -1.59 -9.32 -15.32
CA ILE A 62 -0.14 -9.41 -15.37
C ILE A 62 0.39 -8.13 -16.02
N VAL A 63 1.36 -7.50 -15.35
CA VAL A 63 1.99 -6.27 -15.84
C VAL A 63 2.82 -6.59 -17.09
N PRO A 64 2.54 -5.96 -18.24
CA PRO A 64 3.39 -6.09 -19.41
C PRO A 64 4.72 -5.35 -19.17
N LYS A 65 5.65 -5.46 -20.12
CA LYS A 65 6.94 -4.77 -19.99
C LYS A 65 6.77 -3.26 -19.80
N VAL A 66 7.54 -2.73 -18.86
CA VAL A 66 7.51 -1.31 -18.48
C VAL A 66 8.72 -0.58 -19.03
N THR A 67 8.61 0.73 -19.11
CA THR A 67 9.70 1.64 -19.45
C THR A 67 10.00 2.57 -18.27
N ILE A 68 11.17 3.21 -18.30
CA ILE A 68 11.65 4.16 -17.31
C ILE A 68 12.16 5.33 -18.13
N ASN A 69 11.62 6.53 -17.90
CA ASN A 69 11.91 7.71 -18.72
C ASN A 69 11.69 7.48 -20.23
N ASN A 70 10.68 6.68 -20.59
CA ASN A 70 10.35 6.26 -21.96
C ASN A 70 11.48 5.51 -22.69
N GLN A 71 12.46 4.97 -21.94
CA GLN A 71 13.56 4.19 -22.48
C GLN A 71 13.49 2.75 -21.99
N GLY A 72 14.15 1.84 -22.70
CA GLY A 72 14.27 0.43 -22.35
C GLY A 72 12.95 -0.34 -22.28
N SER A 73 13.03 -1.56 -21.78
CA SER A 73 11.89 -2.46 -21.63
C SER A 73 12.25 -3.52 -20.58
N TRP A 74 11.61 -3.45 -19.42
CA TRP A 74 11.91 -4.33 -18.29
C TRP A 74 10.67 -5.06 -17.82
N ASP A 75 10.89 -6.22 -17.23
CA ASP A 75 9.86 -6.92 -16.48
C ASP A 75 9.73 -6.28 -15.10
N LEU A 76 8.50 -6.25 -14.57
CA LEU A 76 8.21 -5.77 -13.22
C LEU A 76 7.74 -6.97 -12.38
N PRO A 77 8.67 -7.78 -11.84
CA PRO A 77 8.33 -9.05 -11.20
C PRO A 77 7.75 -8.85 -9.80
N ASP A 78 6.88 -9.78 -9.41
CA ASP A 78 6.52 -9.98 -8.00
C ASP A 78 7.70 -10.62 -7.26
N GLY A 79 7.87 -10.30 -5.98
CA GLY A 79 9.01 -10.83 -5.23
C GLY A 79 9.18 -10.21 -3.85
N PRO A 80 10.13 -10.72 -3.05
CA PRO A 80 10.50 -10.05 -1.80
C PRO A 80 11.00 -8.62 -2.09
N SER A 81 10.64 -7.68 -1.24
CA SER A 81 11.19 -6.31 -1.30
C SER A 81 12.70 -6.34 -1.11
N GLU A 82 13.41 -5.63 -1.98
CA GLU A 82 14.86 -5.43 -1.83
C GLU A 82 15.16 -4.50 -0.63
N GLU A 83 14.30 -3.50 -0.38
CA GLU A 83 14.48 -2.55 0.73
C GLU A 83 13.13 -2.16 1.41
N PRO A 84 12.99 -2.34 2.74
CA PRO A 84 13.88 -3.12 3.59
C PRO A 84 13.86 -4.61 3.16
N PRO A 85 14.99 -5.33 3.21
CA PRO A 85 15.08 -6.69 2.69
C PRO A 85 14.08 -7.61 3.39
N HIS A 86 13.29 -8.33 2.61
CA HIS A 86 12.43 -9.44 3.07
C HIS A 86 11.30 -9.09 4.05
N TRP A 87 11.05 -7.81 4.35
CA TRP A 87 9.94 -7.45 5.22
C TRP A 87 8.59 -7.56 4.50
N TYR A 88 8.58 -7.29 3.19
CA TYR A 88 7.38 -7.33 2.37
C TYR A 88 7.58 -8.27 1.18
N TYR A 89 6.48 -8.86 0.70
CA TYR A 89 6.41 -9.46 -0.62
C TYR A 89 5.61 -8.53 -1.54
N VAL A 90 6.29 -7.96 -2.51
CA VAL A 90 5.76 -7.00 -3.48
C VAL A 90 4.99 -7.75 -4.57
N VAL A 91 3.81 -7.23 -4.90
CA VAL A 91 2.96 -7.76 -5.96
C VAL A 91 2.41 -6.61 -6.79
N TYR A 92 2.52 -6.72 -8.11
CA TYR A 92 1.98 -5.73 -9.05
C TYR A 92 0.82 -6.30 -9.85
N PHE A 93 -0.27 -5.54 -10.01
CA PHE A 93 -1.37 -5.89 -10.91
C PHE A 93 -1.51 -4.84 -12.02
N TYR A 94 -2.11 -5.23 -13.13
CA TYR A 94 -2.37 -4.34 -14.26
C TYR A 94 -3.86 -4.17 -14.52
N TYR A 95 -4.31 -2.92 -14.57
CA TYR A 95 -5.63 -2.56 -15.04
C TYR A 95 -5.52 -2.19 -16.52
N LYS A 96 -5.71 -3.19 -17.38
CA LYS A 96 -5.50 -3.08 -18.83
C LYS A 96 -6.31 -1.96 -19.49
N ASN A 97 -7.57 -1.79 -19.10
CA ASN A 97 -8.48 -0.82 -19.72
C ASN A 97 -8.14 0.62 -19.30
N GLU A 98 -7.63 0.78 -18.08
CA GLU A 98 -7.21 2.06 -17.52
C GLU A 98 -5.73 2.37 -17.78
N ASN A 99 -4.96 1.41 -18.29
CA ASN A 99 -3.51 1.49 -18.42
C ASN A 99 -2.85 1.93 -17.11
N LYS A 100 -3.14 1.22 -16.01
CA LYS A 100 -2.63 1.52 -14.67
C LYS A 100 -1.93 0.31 -14.06
N ILE A 101 -0.82 0.54 -13.37
CA ILE A 101 -0.14 -0.47 -12.55
C ILE A 101 -0.54 -0.25 -11.10
N ILE A 102 -0.99 -1.31 -10.44
CA ILE A 102 -1.41 -1.31 -9.04
C ILE A 102 -0.29 -1.95 -8.24
N PHE A 103 0.33 -1.16 -7.35
CA PHE A 103 1.35 -1.67 -6.45
C PHE A 103 0.72 -2.08 -5.13
N THR A 104 0.98 -3.34 -4.75
CA THR A 104 0.56 -3.93 -3.49
C THR A 104 1.73 -4.62 -2.81
N SER A 105 1.58 -4.88 -1.52
CA SER A 105 2.50 -5.72 -0.78
C SER A 105 1.77 -6.61 0.19
N THR A 106 2.35 -7.78 0.49
CA THR A 106 1.93 -8.61 1.62
C THR A 106 3.03 -8.65 2.67
N HIS A 107 2.64 -8.78 3.93
CA HIS A 107 3.57 -9.17 4.98
C HIS A 107 2.83 -9.95 6.08
N PRO A 108 3.52 -10.83 6.82
CA PRO A 108 2.92 -11.48 7.98
C PRO A 108 2.58 -10.45 9.06
N SER A 109 1.40 -10.59 9.67
CA SER A 109 0.99 -9.85 10.87
C SER A 109 0.71 -10.79 12.06
N GLY A 110 0.93 -12.09 11.88
CA GLY A 110 0.84 -13.13 12.90
C GLY A 110 1.00 -14.54 12.31
N LYS A 111 0.93 -15.59 13.15
CA LYS A 111 1.16 -16.99 12.73
C LYS A 111 0.25 -17.48 11.59
N ASN A 112 -0.96 -16.94 11.50
CA ASN A 112 -1.93 -17.23 10.45
C ASN A 112 -2.69 -15.96 10.05
N LYS A 113 -1.94 -14.86 9.95
CA LYS A 113 -2.48 -13.57 9.55
C LYS A 113 -1.50 -12.88 8.61
N THR A 114 -2.05 -12.32 7.55
CA THR A 114 -1.32 -11.57 6.55
C THR A 114 -2.03 -10.26 6.31
N THR A 115 -1.26 -9.19 6.27
CA THR A 115 -1.73 -7.90 5.80
C THR A 115 -1.47 -7.83 4.31
N LEU A 116 -2.51 -7.59 3.51
CA LEU A 116 -2.41 -7.17 2.12
C LEU A 116 -2.57 -5.65 2.08
N ALA A 117 -1.53 -4.94 1.65
CA ALA A 117 -1.51 -3.50 1.53
C ALA A 117 -1.68 -3.08 0.07
N PHE A 118 -2.63 -2.17 -0.18
CA PHE A 118 -2.78 -1.45 -1.44
C PHE A 118 -2.06 -0.10 -1.31
N VAL A 119 -0.90 -0.02 -1.96
CA VAL A 119 0.11 1.02 -1.69
C VAL A 119 -0.08 2.23 -2.59
N SER A 120 0.04 2.04 -3.90
CA SER A 120 0.04 3.13 -4.87
C SER A 120 -0.36 2.66 -6.26
N ILE A 121 -0.62 3.63 -7.14
CA ILE A 121 -0.95 3.42 -8.55
C ILE A 121 0.04 4.18 -9.43
N ASN A 122 0.60 3.53 -10.45
CA ASN A 122 1.31 4.21 -11.53
C ASN A 122 0.38 4.39 -12.73
N ASP A 123 0.28 5.63 -13.23
CA ASP A 123 -0.42 5.91 -14.48
C ASP A 123 0.48 5.51 -15.67
N GLY A 124 0.07 4.50 -16.42
CA GLY A 124 0.76 3.98 -17.60
C GLY A 124 1.82 2.92 -17.32
N LEU A 125 2.47 2.47 -18.39
CA LEU A 125 3.60 1.52 -18.37
C LEU A 125 4.97 2.20 -18.30
N ASN A 126 5.03 3.53 -18.35
CA ASN A 126 6.25 4.28 -18.05
C ASN A 126 6.27 4.56 -16.55
N LEU A 127 7.23 3.98 -15.84
CA LEU A 127 7.37 4.12 -14.39
C LEU A 127 7.79 5.55 -14.01
N GLY A 128 7.29 6.00 -12.86
CA GLY A 128 7.67 7.28 -12.25
C GLY A 128 6.49 8.20 -11.94
N SER A 129 5.27 7.82 -12.33
CA SER A 129 4.04 8.57 -12.04
C SER A 129 3.21 7.87 -10.96
N TRP A 130 3.87 7.50 -9.86
CA TRP A 130 3.23 6.83 -8.72
C TRP A 130 2.43 7.83 -7.89
N LYS A 131 1.21 7.43 -7.53
CA LYS A 131 0.33 8.14 -6.59
C LYS A 131 0.00 7.24 -5.43
N ASP A 132 0.34 7.68 -4.23
CA ASP A 132 0.07 6.97 -2.97
C ASP A 132 -1.44 7.00 -2.66
N ILE A 133 -1.98 5.83 -2.34
CA ILE A 133 -3.34 5.71 -1.80
C ILE A 133 -3.42 6.49 -0.49
N ASN A 134 -4.59 7.08 -0.21
CA ASN A 134 -4.86 7.94 0.95
C ASN A 134 -4.05 9.25 1.06
N LYS A 135 -3.22 9.59 0.08
CA LYS A 135 -2.37 10.80 0.12
C LYS A 135 -2.51 11.66 -1.12
N ASP A 136 -2.30 11.08 -2.31
CA ASP A 136 -2.18 11.86 -3.56
C ASP A 136 -3.51 11.99 -4.33
N PHE A 137 -4.52 11.21 -3.95
CA PHE A 137 -5.85 11.24 -4.56
C PHE A 137 -6.83 12.14 -3.79
N SER A 138 -7.78 12.76 -4.49
CA SER A 138 -8.93 13.38 -3.82
C SER A 138 -9.75 12.32 -3.08
N ARG A 139 -10.57 12.75 -2.11
CA ARG A 139 -11.39 11.80 -1.32
C ARG A 139 -12.29 10.91 -2.18
N SER A 140 -12.88 11.45 -3.24
CA SER A 140 -13.74 10.70 -4.15
C SER A 140 -12.96 9.71 -4.99
N GLU A 141 -11.85 10.14 -5.59
CA GLU A 141 -10.98 9.27 -6.40
C GLU A 141 -10.40 8.15 -5.55
N ASN A 142 -9.90 8.47 -4.35
CA ASN A 142 -9.34 7.49 -3.42
C ASN A 142 -10.38 6.43 -3.03
N LYS A 143 -11.61 6.85 -2.75
CA LYS A 143 -12.71 5.92 -2.47
C LYS A 143 -13.02 5.02 -3.66
N GLU A 144 -12.99 5.58 -4.87
CA GLU A 144 -13.25 4.82 -6.10
C GLU A 144 -12.14 3.80 -6.39
N GLU A 145 -10.87 4.19 -6.26
CA GLU A 145 -9.73 3.29 -6.48
C GLU A 145 -9.70 2.15 -5.44
N LYS A 146 -10.02 2.43 -4.17
CA LYS A 146 -10.20 1.38 -3.15
C LYS A 146 -11.32 0.41 -3.52
N LYS A 147 -12.48 0.92 -3.95
CA LYS A 147 -13.60 0.08 -4.37
C LYS A 147 -13.22 -0.81 -5.55
N LYS A 148 -12.54 -0.26 -6.56
CA LYS A 148 -12.03 -1.04 -7.71
C LYS A 148 -11.06 -2.13 -7.26
N PHE A 149 -10.14 -1.80 -6.36
CA PHE A 149 -9.20 -2.75 -5.79
C PHE A 149 -9.93 -3.90 -5.07
N GLU A 150 -10.90 -3.56 -4.22
CA GLU A 150 -11.69 -4.53 -3.47
C GLU A 150 -12.45 -5.49 -4.40
N GLU A 151 -13.16 -4.94 -5.39
CA GLU A 151 -14.02 -5.70 -6.30
C GLU A 151 -13.23 -6.57 -7.28
N ARG A 152 -12.14 -6.03 -7.83
CA ARG A 152 -11.41 -6.65 -8.95
C ARG A 152 -10.27 -7.56 -8.49
N ILE A 153 -9.65 -7.26 -7.35
CA ILE A 153 -8.47 -7.98 -6.86
C ILE A 153 -8.76 -8.66 -5.53
N LEU A 154 -9.06 -7.89 -4.46
CA LEU A 154 -9.14 -8.43 -3.10
C LEU A 154 -10.17 -9.55 -2.97
N ASN A 155 -11.39 -9.32 -3.45
CA ASN A 155 -12.47 -10.32 -3.34
C ASN A 155 -12.15 -11.58 -4.16
N LYS A 156 -11.47 -11.42 -5.31
CA LYS A 156 -11.06 -12.55 -6.16
C LYS A 156 -9.91 -13.36 -5.59
N ILE A 157 -9.01 -12.72 -4.84
CA ILE A 157 -8.01 -13.41 -4.02
C ILE A 157 -8.71 -14.18 -2.89
N LYS A 158 -9.68 -13.56 -2.20
CA LYS A 158 -10.43 -14.20 -1.10
C LYS A 158 -11.23 -15.42 -1.54
N GLU A 159 -11.77 -15.43 -2.75
CA GLU A 159 -12.43 -16.61 -3.34
C GLU A 159 -11.49 -17.82 -3.50
N LYS A 160 -10.16 -17.61 -3.43
CA LYS A 160 -9.10 -18.62 -3.64
C LYS A 160 -8.36 -19.01 -2.36
N LEU A 161 -8.77 -18.47 -1.20
CA LEU A 161 -8.18 -18.67 0.12
C LEU A 161 -8.95 -19.70 0.94
#